data_AF-A0A3N0X8S2-F1
#
_entry.id   AF-A0A3N0X8S2-F1
#
_cell.length_a   1.000
_cell.length_b   1.000
_cell.length_c   1.000
_cell.angle_alpha   90.00
_cell.angle_beta   90.00
_cell.angle_gamma   90.00
#
_symmetry.space_group_name_H-M   'P 1'
#
loop_
_entity.id
_entity.type
_entity.pdbx_description
1 polymer ?
#
loop_
_entity_poly.entity_id
_entity_poly.type
_entity_poly.pdbx_seq_one_letter_code
_entity_poly.pdbx_strand_id
1 'polypeptide(L)'
;MNQNLKNHRKFYPLHHFIFYPVTLALLVFSVVKLWNNINVNSEFVTIWAVISAIIVLIIVLSLMLRQHYALGLQDRIIVNEFKLRYYTLTGNRLENSTYHFSDAQIFALRFAADDELMDLMHQTVQNNWSPSKIKRNIKNWKADNSRV
;
A
#
# COMPACT_ATOMS: atom_id res chain seq x y z
N MET A 1 -0.19 -18.73 8.14
CA MET A 1 -1.51 -18.19 7.71
C MET A 1 -1.47 -18.10 6.19
N ASN A 2 -2.34 -18.81 5.48
CA ASN A 2 -2.30 -18.82 4.01
C ASN A 2 -3.02 -17.57 3.46
N GLN A 3 -2.29 -16.77 2.68
CA GLN A 3 -2.84 -15.63 1.95
C GLN A 3 -3.58 -16.12 0.70
N ASN A 4 -4.65 -15.45 0.30
CA ASN A 4 -5.42 -15.69 -0.90
C ASN A 4 -6.12 -14.41 -1.38
N LEU A 5 -6.88 -14.51 -2.47
CA LEU A 5 -7.62 -13.39 -3.06
C LEU A 5 -8.46 -12.59 -2.04
N LYS A 6 -9.07 -13.25 -1.05
CA LYS A 6 -9.98 -12.61 -0.08
C LYS A 6 -9.24 -11.87 1.04
N ASN A 7 -8.05 -12.33 1.44
CA ASN A 7 -7.34 -11.83 2.63
C ASN A 7 -5.94 -11.26 2.33
N HIS A 8 -5.59 -11.01 1.07
CA HIS A 8 -4.28 -10.46 0.69
C HIS A 8 -3.99 -9.03 1.15
N ARG A 9 -5.01 -8.29 1.59
CA ARG A 9 -4.82 -6.95 2.18
C ARG A 9 -4.37 -7.08 3.63
N LYS A 10 -3.26 -6.43 3.96
CA LYS A 10 -2.71 -6.43 5.32
C LYS A 10 -3.05 -5.12 6.02
N PHE A 11 -3.39 -5.22 7.30
CA PHE A 11 -3.50 -4.08 8.19
C PHE A 11 -2.48 -4.22 9.29
N TYR A 12 -1.84 -3.12 9.67
CA TYR A 12 -0.99 -3.05 10.86
C TYR A 12 -1.81 -2.47 12.02
N PRO A 13 -2.21 -3.28 13.03
CA PRO A 13 -3.23 -2.88 14.00
C PRO A 13 -2.87 -1.63 14.81
N LEU A 14 -1.62 -1.56 15.29
CA LEU A 14 -1.12 -0.41 16.05
C LEU A 14 -1.23 0.91 15.29
N HIS A 15 -1.06 0.88 13.97
CA HIS A 15 -1.15 2.08 13.15
C HIS A 15 -2.59 2.40 12.73
N HIS A 16 -3.34 1.41 12.25
CA HIS A 16 -4.67 1.64 11.66
C HIS A 16 -5.78 1.76 12.71
N PHE A 17 -5.70 1.00 13.79
CA PHE A 17 -6.78 0.90 14.78
C PHE A 17 -6.43 1.53 16.13
N ILE A 18 -5.19 1.99 16.33
CA ILE A 18 -4.78 2.66 17.57
C ILE A 18 -4.24 4.07 17.25
N PHE A 19 -3.15 4.19 16.50
CA PHE A 19 -2.50 5.48 16.23
C PHE A 19 -3.45 6.51 15.58
N TYR A 20 -4.09 6.17 14.46
CA TYR A 20 -5.00 7.12 13.80
C TYR A 20 -6.25 7.46 14.64
N PRO A 21 -6.98 6.50 15.23
CA PRO A 21 -8.10 6.83 16.10
C PRO A 21 -7.71 7.71 17.30
N VAL A 22 -6.59 7.40 17.97
CA VAL A 22 -6.13 8.18 19.13
C VAL A 22 -5.69 9.58 18.71
N THR A 23 -4.89 9.73 17.66
CA THR A 23 -4.45 11.05 17.18
C THR A 23 -5.62 11.91 16.70
N LEU A 24 -6.64 11.29 16.08
CA LEU A 24 -7.87 11.99 15.71
C LEU A 24 -8.68 12.43 16.94
N ALA A 25 -8.82 11.57 17.95
CA ALA A 25 -9.50 11.94 19.19
C ALA A 25 -8.79 13.10 19.91
N LEU A 26 -7.45 13.08 19.94
CA LEU A 26 -6.65 14.17 20.50
C LEU A 26 -6.83 15.48 19.71
N LEU A 27 -6.89 15.41 18.38
CA LEU A 27 -7.16 16.58 17.54
C LEU A 27 -8.55 17.17 17.80
N VAL A 28 -9.57 16.33 17.89
CA VAL A 28 -10.93 16.77 18.21
C VAL A 28 -10.95 17.44 19.59
N PHE A 29 -10.31 16.81 20.58
CA PHE A 29 -10.22 17.38 21.93
C PHE A 29 -9.51 18.74 21.94
N SER A 30 -8.38 18.88 21.24
CA SER A 30 -7.62 20.13 21.19
C SER A 30 -8.41 21.26 20.51
N VAL A 31 -9.12 20.93 19.43
CA VAL A 31 -10.00 21.89 18.72
C VAL A 31 -11.18 22.31 19.58
N VAL A 32 -11.81 21.39 20.32
CA VAL A 32 -12.89 21.73 21.26
C VAL A 32 -12.40 22.65 22.37
N LYS A 33 -11.20 22.40 22.92
CA LYS A 33 -10.60 23.29 23.94
C LYS A 33 -10.30 24.68 23.40
N LEU A 34 -9.79 24.76 22.18
CA LEU A 34 -9.57 26.03 21.48
C LEU A 34 -10.88 26.79 21.31
N TRP A 35 -11.91 26.14 20.75
CA TRP A 35 -13.21 26.76 20.45
C TRP A 35 -13.89 27.31 21.71
N ASN A 36 -13.92 26.51 22.78
CA ASN A 36 -14.58 26.89 24.03
C ASN A 36 -13.90 28.07 24.75
N ASN A 37 -12.64 28.38 24.44
CA ASN A 37 -11.87 29.43 25.11
C ASN A 37 -11.55 30.63 24.21
N ILE A 38 -12.09 30.66 22.99
CA ILE A 38 -11.71 31.62 21.95
C ILE A 38 -11.88 33.10 22.37
N ASN A 39 -12.89 33.38 23.20
CA ASN A 39 -13.19 34.73 23.71
C ASN A 39 -12.84 34.89 25.21
N VAL A 40 -12.17 33.90 25.82
CA VAL A 40 -11.94 33.86 27.28
C VAL A 40 -10.48 34.18 27.60
N ASN A 41 -9.54 33.49 26.96
CA ASN A 41 -8.12 33.63 27.26
C ASN A 41 -7.29 33.44 25.98
N SER A 42 -6.70 34.52 25.49
CA SER A 42 -5.90 34.53 24.27
C SER A 42 -4.66 33.64 24.34
N GLU A 43 -3.96 33.60 25.48
CA GLU A 43 -2.77 32.76 25.66
C GLU A 43 -3.16 31.27 25.60
N PHE A 44 -4.26 30.90 26.26
CA PHE A 44 -4.79 29.54 26.23
C PHE A 44 -5.16 29.13 24.80
N VAL A 45 -5.79 30.02 24.03
CA VAL A 45 -6.11 29.79 22.62
C VAL A 45 -4.85 29.56 21.79
N THR A 46 -3.81 30.37 21.98
CA THR A 46 -2.52 30.19 21.27
C THR A 46 -1.90 28.83 21.57
N ILE A 47 -1.91 28.40 22.84
CA ILE A 47 -1.36 27.09 23.23
C ILE A 47 -2.11 25.96 22.51
N TRP A 48 -3.44 25.94 22.57
CA TRP A 48 -4.23 24.88 21.92
C TRP A 48 -4.22 24.95 20.39
N ALA A 49 -4.01 26.13 19.80
CA ALA A 49 -3.80 26.29 18.38
C ALA A 49 -2.48 25.64 17.94
N VAL A 50 -1.40 25.90 18.66
CA VAL A 50 -0.09 25.27 18.40
C VAL A 50 -0.17 23.75 18.59
N ILE A 51 -0.81 23.27 19.66
CA ILE A 51 -1.01 21.82 19.88
C ILE A 51 -1.79 21.19 18.73
N SER A 52 -2.89 21.82 18.30
CA SER A 52 -3.70 21.31 17.18
C SER A 52 -2.90 21.27 15.89
N ALA A 53 -2.12 22.32 15.59
CA ALA A 53 -1.24 22.37 14.42
C ALA A 53 -0.18 21.25 14.45
N ILE A 54 0.45 21.00 15.61
CA ILE A 54 1.41 19.91 15.77
C ILE A 54 0.76 18.54 15.53
N ILE A 55 -0.44 18.30 16.06
CA ILE A 55 -1.17 17.04 15.84
C ILE A 55 -1.48 16.85 14.35
N VAL A 56 -1.96 17.90 13.67
CA VAL A 56 -2.18 17.87 12.21
C VAL A 56 -0.89 17.55 11.46
N LEU A 57 0.22 18.20 11.81
CA LEU A 57 1.53 17.94 11.19
C LEU A 57 1.97 16.49 11.39
N ILE A 58 1.76 15.90 12.58
CA ILE A 58 2.08 14.50 12.86
C ILE A 58 1.21 13.56 12.00
N ILE A 59 -0.09 13.81 11.89
CA ILE A 59 -1.00 13.01 11.07
C ILE A 59 -0.57 13.07 9.60
N VAL A 60 -0.35 14.28 9.07
CA VAL A 60 0.08 14.48 7.68
C VAL A 60 1.42 13.80 7.42
N LEU A 61 2.41 13.99 8.31
CA LEU A 61 3.71 13.35 8.18
C LEU A 61 3.59 11.82 8.16
N SER A 62 2.78 11.24 9.06
CA SER A 62 2.56 9.79 9.08
C SER A 62 1.95 9.27 7.77
N LEU A 63 1.01 10.03 7.18
CA LEU A 63 0.40 9.70 5.90
C LEU A 63 1.41 9.80 4.76
N MET A 64 2.24 10.84 4.74
CA MET A 64 3.29 11.01 3.72
C MET A 64 4.32 9.87 3.77
N LEU A 65 4.81 9.52 4.97
CA LEU A 65 5.77 8.44 5.15
C LEU A 65 5.24 7.11 4.61
N ARG A 66 3.97 6.79 4.90
CA ARG A 66 3.32 5.58 4.39
C ARG A 66 3.03 5.65 2.90
N GLN A 67 2.32 6.67 2.44
CA GLN A 67 1.77 6.73 1.09
C GLN A 67 2.82 7.01 0.03
N HIS A 68 3.74 7.96 0.27
CA HIS A 68 4.68 8.39 -0.75
C HIS A 68 5.99 7.60 -0.70
N TYR A 69 6.52 7.33 0.48
CA TYR A 69 7.81 6.68 0.59
C TYR A 69 7.69 5.16 0.60
N ALA A 70 6.90 4.60 1.53
CA ALA A 70 6.83 3.14 1.68
C ALA A 70 6.15 2.46 0.47
N LEU A 71 4.96 2.92 0.07
CA LEU A 71 4.24 2.32 -1.06
C LEU A 71 4.99 2.51 -2.39
N GLY A 72 5.52 3.72 -2.65
CA GLY A 72 6.27 4.00 -3.88
C GLY A 72 7.54 3.16 -4.00
N LEU A 73 8.29 3.01 -2.91
CA LEU A 73 9.46 2.13 -2.87
C LEU A 73 9.08 0.67 -3.09
N GLN A 74 8.02 0.21 -2.41
CA GLN A 74 7.54 -1.16 -2.53
C GLN A 74 7.06 -1.50 -3.93
N ASP A 75 6.34 -0.60 -4.60
CA ASP A 75 5.87 -0.79 -5.96
C ASP A 75 7.06 -0.95 -6.93
N ARG A 76 8.12 -0.16 -6.77
CA ARG A 76 9.38 -0.32 -7.54
C ARG A 76 10.08 -1.65 -7.24
N ILE A 77 10.14 -2.05 -5.97
CA ILE A 77 10.72 -3.33 -5.57
C ILE A 77 9.95 -4.48 -6.22
N ILE A 78 8.62 -4.47 -6.19
CA ILE A 78 7.79 -5.52 -6.79
C ILE A 78 8.05 -5.64 -8.29
N VAL A 79 8.16 -4.52 -9.01
CA VAL A 79 8.47 -4.54 -10.45
C VAL A 79 9.86 -5.16 -10.69
N ASN A 80 10.85 -4.80 -9.89
CA ASN A 80 12.21 -5.34 -10.03
C ASN A 80 12.29 -6.83 -9.65
N GLU A 81 11.63 -7.24 -8.58
CA GLU A 81 11.51 -8.65 -8.19
C GLU A 81 10.83 -9.47 -9.28
N PHE A 82 9.77 -8.94 -9.89
CA PHE A 82 9.08 -9.61 -10.99
C PHE A 82 9.98 -9.76 -12.23
N LYS A 83 10.71 -8.71 -12.61
CA LYS A 83 11.67 -8.74 -13.73
C LYS A 83 12.80 -9.74 -13.47
N LEU A 84 13.34 -9.76 -12.25
CA LEU A 84 14.36 -10.73 -11.86
C LEU A 84 13.80 -12.15 -11.91
N ARG A 85 12.60 -12.37 -11.38
CA ARG A 85 11.91 -13.65 -11.41
C ARG A 85 11.70 -14.16 -12.82
N TYR A 86 11.23 -13.30 -13.73
CA TYR A 86 11.12 -13.63 -15.16
C TYR A 86 12.48 -14.01 -15.77
N TYR A 87 13.52 -13.24 -15.47
CA TYR A 87 14.88 -13.54 -15.93
C TYR A 87 15.38 -14.89 -15.42
N THR A 88 15.14 -15.23 -14.14
CA THR A 88 15.55 -16.52 -13.57
C THR A 88 14.82 -17.71 -14.20
N LEU A 89 13.57 -17.52 -14.66
CA LEU A 89 12.79 -18.59 -15.29
C LEU A 89 13.10 -18.77 -16.78
N THR A 90 13.46 -17.69 -17.48
CA THR A 90 13.57 -17.69 -18.95
C THR A 90 14.98 -17.47 -19.48
N GLY A 91 15.92 -17.03 -18.64
CA GLY A 91 17.25 -16.58 -19.04
C GLY A 91 17.29 -15.25 -19.80
N ASN A 92 16.13 -14.60 -20.02
CA ASN A 92 16.01 -13.39 -20.81
C ASN A 92 15.38 -12.25 -20.00
N ARG A 93 15.76 -11.02 -20.33
CA ARG A 93 15.19 -9.83 -19.70
C ARG A 93 13.74 -9.65 -20.12
N LEU A 94 12.86 -9.28 -19.20
CA LEU A 94 11.44 -9.02 -19.51
C LEU A 94 11.31 -7.91 -20.56
N GLU A 95 12.21 -6.93 -20.53
CA GLU A 95 12.25 -5.84 -21.52
C GLU A 95 12.55 -6.31 -22.95
N ASN A 96 13.16 -7.47 -23.13
CA ASN A 96 13.44 -8.06 -24.45
C ASN A 96 12.31 -9.00 -24.90
N SER A 97 11.30 -9.23 -24.06
CA SER A 97 10.18 -10.10 -24.38
C SER A 97 9.10 -9.33 -25.16
N THR A 98 8.16 -10.06 -25.75
CA THR A 98 6.95 -9.48 -26.36
C THR A 98 5.90 -9.08 -25.34
N TYR A 99 6.16 -9.28 -24.04
CA TYR A 99 5.20 -9.00 -22.98
C TYR A 99 5.27 -7.53 -22.55
N HIS A 100 4.14 -6.84 -22.65
CA HIS A 100 3.96 -5.49 -22.12
C HIS A 100 2.88 -5.50 -21.04
N PHE A 101 3.30 -5.37 -19.79
CA PHE A 101 2.40 -5.29 -18.64
C PHE A 101 2.39 -3.91 -18.04
N SER A 102 1.22 -3.47 -17.60
CA SER A 102 1.11 -2.36 -16.65
C SER A 102 1.61 -2.80 -15.26
N ASP A 103 2.06 -1.84 -14.45
CA ASP A 103 2.45 -2.09 -13.07
C ASP A 103 1.35 -2.81 -12.27
N ALA A 104 0.08 -2.45 -12.51
CA ALA A 104 -1.05 -3.09 -11.85
C ALA A 104 -1.19 -4.59 -12.22
N GLN A 105 -0.88 -4.97 -13.46
CA GLN A 105 -0.87 -6.37 -13.88
C GLN A 105 0.32 -7.11 -13.26
N ILE A 106 1.50 -6.50 -13.20
CA ILE A 106 2.67 -7.05 -12.49
C ILE A 106 2.33 -7.28 -11.01
N PHE A 107 1.66 -6.32 -10.37
CA PHE A 107 1.22 -6.44 -8.98
C PHE A 107 0.21 -7.57 -8.76
N ALA A 108 -0.55 -7.98 -9.78
CA ALA A 108 -1.41 -9.15 -9.72
C ALA A 108 -0.63 -10.45 -9.94
N LEU A 109 0.23 -10.48 -10.97
CA LEU A 109 1.04 -11.65 -11.33
C LEU A 109 2.03 -12.05 -10.25
N ARG A 110 2.45 -11.14 -9.36
CA ARG A 110 3.36 -11.48 -8.25
C ARG A 110 2.83 -12.62 -7.36
N PHE A 111 1.51 -12.77 -7.28
CA PHE A 111 0.87 -13.81 -6.48
C PHE A 111 0.80 -15.18 -7.16
N ALA A 112 1.17 -15.30 -8.45
CA ALA A 112 1.25 -16.59 -9.12
C ALA A 112 2.49 -17.35 -8.65
N ALA A 113 2.40 -18.68 -8.50
CA ALA A 113 3.56 -19.55 -8.29
C ALA A 113 4.42 -19.68 -9.57
N ASP A 114 5.65 -20.17 -9.44
CA ASP A 114 6.64 -20.18 -10.54
C ASP A 114 6.23 -21.11 -11.70
N ASP A 115 5.54 -22.20 -11.37
CA ASP A 115 5.06 -23.23 -12.28
C ASP A 115 3.94 -22.74 -13.22
N GLU A 116 3.07 -21.83 -12.77
CA GLU A 116 1.96 -21.29 -13.57
C GLU A 116 2.20 -19.87 -14.09
N LEU A 117 3.28 -19.20 -13.68
CA LEU A 117 3.50 -17.78 -13.98
C LEU A 117 3.57 -17.50 -15.49
N MET A 118 4.32 -18.30 -16.24
CA MET A 118 4.51 -18.09 -17.69
C MET A 118 3.21 -18.26 -18.48
N ASP A 119 2.39 -19.26 -18.11
CA ASP A 119 1.07 -19.48 -18.71
C ASP A 119 0.11 -18.33 -18.40
N LEU A 120 0.06 -17.88 -17.14
CA LEU A 120 -0.75 -16.72 -16.75
C LEU A 120 -0.32 -15.43 -17.44
N MET A 121 0.98 -15.22 -17.63
CA MET A 121 1.50 -14.09 -18.41
C MET A 121 1.01 -14.12 -19.85
N HIS A 122 1.11 -15.27 -20.52
CA HIS A 122 0.63 -15.46 -21.88
C HIS A 122 -0.86 -15.18 -22.01
N GLN A 123 -1.68 -15.80 -21.14
CA GLN A 123 -3.12 -15.60 -21.12
C GLN A 123 -3.51 -14.15 -20.79
N THR A 124 -2.74 -13.47 -19.94
CA THR A 124 -2.97 -12.07 -19.59
C THR A 124 -2.84 -11.16 -20.81
N VAL A 125 -1.79 -11.35 -21.62
CA VAL A 125 -1.59 -10.54 -22.83
C VAL A 125 -2.57 -10.93 -23.92
N GLN A 126 -2.74 -12.22 -24.20
CA GLN A 126 -3.65 -12.71 -25.24
C GLN A 126 -5.10 -12.25 -25.04
N ASN A 127 -5.56 -12.22 -23.78
CA ASN A 127 -6.94 -11.90 -23.46
C ASN A 127 -7.12 -10.50 -22.85
N ASN A 128 -6.07 -9.68 -22.83
CA ASN A 128 -6.04 -8.34 -22.23
C ASN A 128 -6.65 -8.29 -20.82
N TRP A 129 -6.18 -9.16 -19.92
CA TRP A 129 -6.78 -9.30 -18.59
C TRP A 129 -6.48 -8.11 -17.68
N SER A 130 -7.51 -7.67 -16.97
CA SER A 130 -7.37 -6.72 -15.86
C SER A 130 -6.69 -7.39 -14.65
N PRO A 131 -6.03 -6.61 -13.76
CA PRO A 131 -5.38 -7.15 -12.56
C PRO A 131 -6.31 -8.02 -11.69
N SER A 132 -7.57 -7.64 -11.56
CA SER A 132 -8.58 -8.40 -10.83
C SER A 132 -8.89 -9.74 -11.50
N LYS A 133 -8.91 -9.79 -12.84
CA LYS A 133 -9.11 -11.03 -13.59
C LYS A 133 -7.89 -11.94 -13.48
N ILE A 134 -6.67 -11.41 -13.52
CA ILE A 134 -5.43 -12.16 -13.28
C ILE A 134 -5.51 -12.85 -11.91
N LYS A 135 -5.75 -12.10 -10.83
CA LYS A 135 -5.80 -12.67 -9.47
C LYS A 135 -6.86 -13.76 -9.28
N ARG A 136 -7.95 -13.72 -10.05
CA ARG A 136 -9.00 -14.76 -10.03
C ARG A 136 -8.61 -16.04 -10.76
N ASN A 137 -7.67 -15.98 -11.70
CA ASN A 137 -7.21 -17.12 -12.49
C ASN A 137 -5.95 -17.78 -11.91
N ILE A 138 -5.35 -17.22 -10.86
CA ILE A 138 -4.24 -17.84 -10.11
C ILE A 138 -4.75 -19.10 -9.41
N LYS A 139 -4.15 -20.25 -9.71
CA LYS A 139 -4.49 -21.53 -9.06
C LYS A 139 -3.60 -21.76 -7.84
N ASN A 140 -2.31 -21.47 -7.97
CA ASN A 140 -1.29 -21.67 -6.95
C ASN A 140 -0.85 -20.33 -6.36
N TRP A 141 -1.57 -19.87 -5.34
CA TRP A 141 -1.33 -18.56 -4.73
C TRP A 141 -0.03 -18.52 -3.90
N LYS A 142 0.95 -17.76 -4.36
CA LYS A 142 2.18 -17.40 -3.64
C LYS A 142 1.91 -16.21 -2.71
N ALA A 143 1.95 -16.47 -1.41
CA ALA A 143 1.72 -15.43 -0.40
C ALA A 143 2.85 -14.38 -0.38
N ASP A 144 2.48 -13.11 -0.42
CA ASP A 144 3.34 -11.94 -0.23
C ASP A 144 3.12 -11.40 1.19
N ASN A 145 3.86 -11.97 2.15
CA ASN A 145 3.77 -11.64 3.57
C ASN A 145 4.68 -10.48 3.97
N SER A 146 5.67 -10.15 3.14
CA SER A 146 6.63 -9.06 3.36
C SER A 146 6.02 -7.69 3.08
N ARG A 147 4.96 -7.62 2.25
CA ARG A 147 4.21 -6.38 2.03
C ARG A 147 3.50 -5.91 3.31
N VAL A 148 3.53 -4.60 3.57
CA VAL A 148 2.95 -3.89 4.73
C VAL A 148 2.01 -2.80 4.24
#